data_AF-A0A414SKM8-F1
#
_entry.id   AF-A0A414SKM8-F1
#
_cell.length_a   1.000
_cell.length_b   1.000
_cell.length_c   1.000
_cell.angle_alpha   90.00
_cell.angle_beta   90.00
_cell.angle_gamma   90.00
#
_symmetry.space_group_name_H-M   'P 1'
#
loop_
_entity.id
_entity.type
_entity.pdbx_description
1 polymer ?
#
loop_
_entity_poly.entity_id
_entity_poly.type
_entity_poly.pdbx_seq_one_letter_code
_entity_poly.pdbx_strand_id
1 'polypeptide(L)'
;MSEDKRYDILGRELKDGDICVGKGTGRDVIGMDVGIWCGKSIAFLGGSKRSMGDVFKVVNPSKEEIEIADKIKADLSKRKEENKKKEKTKGIPLSQLTVGGIYEDINRQLYVYLGKRKVTVTCGSRKRVEEGNCFSKIYRDIGTSKSEVMNQITWIQYYGKINIDILKTSKKLISLKETVDLTFPIKTTCSIWNEDYTLTVE
;
A
#
# COMPACT_ATOMS: atom_id res chain seq x y z
N MET A 1 7.85 -0.50 29.74
CA MET A 1 8.55 -0.07 28.51
C MET A 1 8.78 1.41 28.62
N SER A 2 10.02 1.90 28.65
CA SER A 2 10.29 3.33 28.66
C SER A 2 9.77 3.93 27.35
N GLU A 3 8.89 4.91 27.41
CA GLU A 3 8.55 5.71 26.23
C GLU A 3 9.84 6.37 25.74
N ASP A 4 10.26 6.06 24.50
CA ASP A 4 11.35 6.76 23.83
C ASP A 4 11.00 8.25 23.79
N LYS A 5 11.57 9.03 24.72
CA LYS A 5 11.42 10.48 24.71
C LYS A 5 12.09 11.04 23.46
N ARG A 6 11.36 11.90 22.76
CA ARG A 6 11.86 12.61 21.59
C ARG A 6 12.01 14.07 21.94
N TYR A 7 13.07 14.68 21.44
CA TYR A 7 13.41 16.05 21.69
C TYR A 7 13.52 16.78 20.36
N ASP A 8 13.14 18.05 20.37
CA ASP A 8 13.35 18.94 19.26
C ASP A 8 14.82 19.40 19.18
N ILE A 9 15.17 20.18 18.16
CA ILE A 9 16.56 20.66 17.94
C ILE A 9 17.09 21.52 19.09
N LEU A 10 16.22 22.03 19.97
CA LEU A 10 16.59 22.81 21.15
C LEU A 10 16.59 21.98 22.44
N GLY A 11 16.42 20.66 22.36
CA GLY A 11 16.38 19.78 23.53
C GLY A 11 15.06 19.82 24.30
N ARG A 12 13.98 20.37 23.71
CA ARG A 12 12.64 20.39 24.33
C ARG A 12 11.92 19.10 24.02
N GLU A 13 11.27 18.51 25.03
CA GLU A 13 10.49 17.29 24.85
C GLU A 13 9.31 17.52 23.89
N LEU A 14 9.19 16.63 22.91
CA LEU A 14 8.10 16.57 21.94
C LEU A 14 7.02 15.60 22.44
N LYS A 15 5.79 16.09 22.47
CA LYS A 15 4.59 15.35 22.88
C LYS A 15 3.59 15.33 21.75
N ASP A 16 2.77 14.27 21.72
CA ASP A 16 1.69 14.17 20.74
C ASP A 16 0.76 15.38 20.82
N GLY A 17 0.53 16.03 19.69
CA GLY A 17 -0.26 17.26 19.60
C GLY A 17 0.57 18.55 19.58
N ASP A 18 1.87 18.50 19.86
CA ASP A 18 2.74 19.69 19.76
C ASP A 18 2.78 20.21 18.32
N ILE A 19 2.59 21.52 18.16
CA ILE A 19 2.79 22.20 16.87
C ILE A 19 4.29 22.31 16.64
N CYS A 20 4.72 21.85 15.48
CA CYS A 20 6.13 21.78 15.12
C CYS A 20 6.34 22.29 13.70
N VAL A 21 7.54 22.80 13.45
CA VAL A 21 8.03 23.05 12.10
C VAL A 21 9.08 22.00 11.77
N GLY A 22 8.90 21.34 10.64
CA GLY A 22 9.86 20.37 10.12
C GLY A 22 10.51 20.90 8.86
N LYS A 23 11.84 20.75 8.76
CA LYS A 23 12.55 21.03 7.51
C LYS A 23 12.47 19.82 6.59
N GLY A 24 11.97 20.02 5.38
CA GLY A 24 11.99 19.02 4.33
C GLY A 24 13.41 18.82 3.77
N THR A 25 13.83 17.57 3.59
CA THR A 25 15.08 17.23 2.88
C THR A 25 14.76 16.39 1.65
N GLY A 26 15.07 16.90 0.44
CA GLY A 26 14.89 16.17 -0.82
C GLY A 26 14.68 17.11 -2.02
N ARG A 27 14.73 16.54 -3.24
CA ARG A 27 14.69 17.29 -4.51
C ARG A 27 13.35 17.99 -4.78
N ASP A 28 12.26 17.48 -4.19
CA ASP A 28 10.88 17.95 -4.40
C ASP A 28 10.14 18.29 -3.08
N VAL A 29 10.87 18.70 -2.03
CA VAL A 29 10.29 18.92 -0.70
C VAL A 29 10.14 20.40 -0.39
N ILE A 30 8.94 20.81 0.03
CA ILE A 30 8.68 22.14 0.63
C ILE A 30 9.67 22.34 1.78
N GLY A 31 10.43 23.44 1.74
CA GLY A 31 11.61 23.65 2.58
C GLY A 31 11.32 23.58 4.08
N MET A 32 10.30 24.27 4.56
CA MET A 32 9.82 24.23 5.94
C MET A 32 8.30 24.20 5.93
N ASP A 33 7.69 23.37 6.78
CA ASP A 33 6.24 23.25 6.85
C ASP A 33 5.79 23.02 8.30
N VAL A 34 4.60 23.54 8.60
CA VAL A 34 3.96 23.46 9.92
C VAL A 34 3.20 22.15 10.00
N GLY A 35 3.35 21.45 11.12
CA GLY A 35 2.67 20.19 11.36
C GLY A 35 2.48 19.88 12.83
N ILE A 36 1.97 18.69 13.09
CA ILE A 36 1.71 18.20 14.45
C ILE A 36 2.58 16.99 14.73
N TRP A 37 3.26 17.00 15.87
CA TRP A 37 3.95 15.82 16.37
C TRP A 37 2.94 14.71 16.72
N CYS A 38 3.13 13.51 16.17
CA CYS A 38 2.26 12.36 16.40
C CYS A 38 3.03 11.04 16.33
N GLY A 39 3.17 10.38 17.48
CA GLY A 39 3.95 9.18 17.71
C GLY A 39 5.45 9.48 17.66
N LYS A 40 6.04 9.30 16.48
CA LYS A 40 7.49 9.49 16.21
C LYS A 40 7.73 10.26 14.92
N SER A 41 6.78 11.09 14.50
CA SER A 41 6.76 11.75 13.19
C SER A 41 5.92 13.02 13.25
N ILE A 42 6.14 13.91 12.27
CA ILE A 42 5.28 15.08 12.06
C ILE A 42 4.19 14.72 11.04
N ALA A 43 2.94 15.00 11.38
CA ALA A 43 1.80 14.98 10.47
C ALA A 43 1.60 16.36 9.84
N PHE A 44 1.43 16.40 8.52
CA PHE A 44 1.20 17.61 7.74
C PHE A 44 -0.22 17.64 7.19
N LEU A 45 -0.61 18.75 6.56
CA LEU A 45 -1.88 18.88 5.85
C LEU A 45 -2.07 17.73 4.85
N GLY A 46 -3.29 17.21 4.75
CA GLY A 46 -3.57 16.00 4.00
C GLY A 46 -3.12 14.71 4.71
N GLY A 47 -2.74 14.79 5.99
CA GLY A 47 -2.53 13.66 6.90
C GLY A 47 -1.31 12.78 6.59
N SER A 48 -0.39 13.24 5.74
CA SER A 48 0.88 12.55 5.51
C SER A 48 1.77 12.68 6.75
N LYS A 49 2.51 11.61 7.09
CA LYS A 49 3.43 11.60 8.23
C LYS A 49 4.86 11.43 7.74
N ARG A 50 5.79 12.21 8.28
CA ARG A 50 7.22 12.11 7.97
C ARG A 50 8.02 11.99 9.25
N SER A 51 8.93 11.01 9.28
CA SER A 51 9.97 10.94 10.29
C SER A 51 11.04 11.98 9.93
N MET A 52 11.33 12.90 10.85
CA MET A 52 12.28 13.98 10.65
C MET A 52 13.26 14.04 11.82
N GLY A 53 14.53 14.33 11.52
CA GLY A 53 15.57 14.55 12.53
C GLY A 53 15.54 15.98 13.07
N ASP A 54 15.43 16.96 12.18
CA ASP A 54 15.45 18.39 12.52
C ASP A 54 14.01 18.91 12.68
N VAL A 55 13.54 18.90 13.92
CA VAL A 55 12.20 19.35 14.30
C VAL A 55 12.31 20.52 15.26
N PHE A 56 11.51 21.55 15.05
CA PHE A 56 11.43 22.70 15.96
C PHE A 56 10.03 22.81 16.55
N LYS A 57 9.92 22.75 17.89
CA LYS A 57 8.65 22.96 18.57
C LYS A 57 8.23 24.43 18.57
N VAL A 58 6.99 24.72 18.19
CA VAL A 58 6.40 26.05 18.24
C VAL A 58 5.74 26.24 19.60
N VAL A 59 6.27 27.15 20.41
CA VAL A 59 5.78 27.38 21.80
C VAL A 59 4.65 28.40 21.83
N ASN A 60 4.73 29.45 21.00
CA ASN A 60 3.73 30.51 20.90
C ASN A 60 3.23 30.56 19.45
N PRO A 61 2.35 29.63 19.04
CA PRO A 61 1.91 29.53 17.66
C PRO A 61 1.04 30.73 17.27
N SER A 62 1.19 31.17 16.03
CA SER A 62 0.31 32.17 15.42
C SER A 62 -1.10 31.61 15.20
N LYS A 63 -2.07 32.49 14.93
CA LYS A 63 -3.43 32.05 14.57
C LYS A 63 -3.43 31.13 13.34
N GLU A 64 -2.58 31.43 12.36
CA GLU A 64 -2.43 30.65 11.13
C GLU A 64 -1.89 29.24 11.43
N GLU A 65 -0.88 29.14 12.30
CA GLU A 65 -0.32 27.84 12.71
C GLU A 65 -1.33 27.00 13.50
N ILE A 66 -2.15 27.64 14.34
CA ILE A 66 -3.25 26.98 15.05
C ILE A 66 -4.29 26.46 14.05
N GLU A 67 -4.71 27.25 13.07
CA GLU A 67 -5.67 26.82 12.05
C GLU A 67 -5.16 25.65 11.21
N ILE A 68 -3.86 25.66 10.84
CA ILE A 68 -3.22 24.55 10.14
C ILE A 68 -3.24 23.29 11.03
N ALA A 69 -2.84 23.43 12.29
CA ALA A 69 -2.83 22.34 13.25
C ALA A 69 -4.23 21.72 13.41
N ASP A 70 -5.28 22.52 13.54
CA ASP A 70 -6.63 22.01 13.72
C ASP A 70 -7.16 21.27 12.48
N LYS A 71 -6.83 21.74 11.26
CA LYS A 71 -7.09 20.99 10.02
C LYS A 71 -6.39 19.64 10.01
N ILE A 72 -5.12 19.58 10.42
CA ILE A 72 -4.35 18.33 10.51
C ILE A 72 -4.97 17.37 11.52
N LYS A 73 -5.40 17.85 12.70
CA LYS A 73 -6.09 17.01 13.71
C LYS A 73 -7.40 16.44 13.17
N ALA A 74 -8.17 17.26 12.44
CA ALA A 74 -9.41 16.81 11.83
C ALA A 74 -9.15 15.70 10.80
N ASP A 75 -8.16 15.87 9.92
CA ASP A 75 -7.74 14.86 8.94
C ASP A 75 -7.29 13.55 9.60
N LEU A 76 -6.46 13.64 10.65
CA LEU A 76 -5.99 12.46 11.39
C LEU A 76 -7.16 11.74 12.08
N SER A 77 -8.11 12.48 12.65
CA SER A 77 -9.28 11.92 13.30
C SER A 77 -10.17 11.19 12.30
N LYS A 78 -10.46 11.82 11.15
CA LYS A 78 -11.21 11.20 10.06
C LYS A 78 -10.56 9.91 9.57
N ARG A 79 -9.24 9.91 9.36
CA ARG A 79 -8.48 8.70 8.96
C ARG A 79 -8.53 7.61 10.03
N LYS A 80 -8.43 7.98 11.31
CA LYS A 80 -8.54 7.02 12.42
C LYS A 80 -9.92 6.38 12.46
N GLU A 81 -10.98 7.14 12.20
CA GLU A 81 -12.34 6.60 12.09
C GLU A 81 -12.51 5.69 10.87
N GLU A 82 -12.01 6.09 9.71
CA GLU A 82 -12.02 5.27 8.49
C GLU A 82 -11.26 3.95 8.70
N ASN A 83 -10.10 4.00 9.34
CA ASN A 83 -9.32 2.80 9.66
C ASN A 83 -10.04 1.91 10.67
N LYS A 84 -10.65 2.47 11.72
CA LYS A 84 -11.49 1.70 12.65
C LYS A 84 -12.68 1.04 11.95
N LYS A 85 -13.32 1.73 11.00
CA LYS A 85 -14.39 1.14 10.17
C LYS A 85 -13.83 -0.02 9.34
N LYS A 86 -12.70 0.17 8.65
CA LYS A 86 -12.02 -0.86 7.86
C LYS A 86 -11.58 -2.06 8.69
N GLU A 87 -11.14 -1.88 9.93
CA GLU A 87 -10.77 -2.95 10.86
C GLU A 87 -12.00 -3.82 11.20
N LYS A 88 -13.14 -3.19 11.49
CA LYS A 88 -14.41 -3.87 11.81
C LYS A 88 -15.05 -4.58 10.63
N THR A 89 -14.81 -4.14 9.40
CA THR A 89 -15.33 -4.81 8.19
C THR A 89 -14.83 -6.25 8.16
N LYS A 90 -15.72 -7.23 8.07
CA LYS A 90 -15.34 -8.64 7.87
C LYS A 90 -15.03 -8.86 6.38
N GLY A 91 -13.94 -9.56 6.11
CA GLY A 91 -13.61 -9.99 4.75
C GLY A 91 -14.31 -11.29 4.40
N ILE A 92 -14.43 -11.56 3.10
CA ILE A 92 -14.86 -12.85 2.57
C ILE A 92 -13.80 -13.89 2.98
N PRO A 93 -14.19 -14.99 3.65
CA PRO A 93 -13.27 -16.05 4.02
C PRO A 93 -12.71 -16.75 2.78
N LEU A 94 -11.48 -17.25 2.88
CA LEU A 94 -10.78 -17.92 1.77
C LEU A 94 -11.58 -19.08 1.16
N SER A 95 -12.32 -19.83 2.00
CA SER A 95 -13.14 -20.97 1.59
C SER A 95 -14.32 -20.60 0.69
N GLN A 96 -14.71 -19.33 0.65
CA GLN A 96 -15.78 -18.81 -0.20
C GLN A 96 -15.25 -18.15 -1.48
N LEU A 97 -13.93 -18.10 -1.67
CA LEU A 97 -13.35 -17.56 -2.89
C LEU A 97 -13.36 -18.61 -4.00
N THR A 98 -13.75 -18.17 -5.20
CA THR A 98 -13.74 -18.99 -6.41
C THR A 98 -12.58 -18.54 -7.31
N VAL A 99 -11.90 -19.52 -7.91
CA VAL A 99 -10.84 -19.23 -8.90
C VAL A 99 -11.45 -18.46 -10.06
N GLY A 100 -10.79 -17.37 -10.46
CA GLY A 100 -11.30 -16.45 -11.50
C GLY A 100 -12.29 -15.40 -10.99
N GLY A 101 -12.69 -15.44 -9.71
CA GLY A 101 -13.49 -14.38 -9.10
C GLY A 101 -12.70 -13.08 -8.98
N ILE A 102 -13.29 -11.98 -9.45
CA ILE A 102 -12.76 -10.62 -9.29
C ILE A 102 -13.44 -9.97 -8.11
N TYR A 103 -12.66 -9.64 -7.10
CA TYR A 103 -13.11 -9.12 -5.83
C TYR A 103 -12.60 -7.71 -5.59
N GLU A 104 -13.41 -6.91 -4.91
CA GLU A 104 -13.01 -5.62 -4.39
C GLU A 104 -12.54 -5.76 -2.93
N ASP A 105 -11.44 -5.11 -2.57
CA ASP A 105 -10.92 -5.06 -1.21
C ASP A 105 -11.42 -3.84 -0.42
N ILE A 106 -11.08 -3.79 0.88
CA ILE A 106 -11.44 -2.67 1.77
C ILE A 106 -10.94 -1.29 1.31
N ASN A 107 -9.99 -1.25 0.38
CA ASN A 107 -9.41 -0.04 -0.21
C ASN A 107 -9.95 0.23 -1.61
N ARG A 108 -11.04 -0.46 -2.01
CA ARG A 108 -11.69 -0.35 -3.33
C ARG A 108 -10.81 -0.79 -4.51
N GLN A 109 -9.74 -1.54 -4.23
CA GLN A 109 -8.88 -2.12 -5.26
C GLN A 109 -9.45 -3.47 -5.71
N LEU A 110 -9.32 -3.78 -7.00
CA LEU A 110 -9.79 -5.04 -7.56
C LEU A 110 -8.67 -6.08 -7.62
N TYR A 111 -9.03 -7.33 -7.35
CA TYR A 111 -8.13 -8.47 -7.37
C TYR A 111 -8.83 -9.68 -7.95
N VAL A 112 -8.18 -10.38 -8.88
CA VAL A 112 -8.60 -11.72 -9.31
C VAL A 112 -7.93 -12.77 -8.44
N TYR A 113 -8.71 -13.72 -7.94
CA TYR A 113 -8.19 -14.86 -7.18
C TYR A 113 -7.81 -16.01 -8.12
N LEU A 114 -6.56 -16.45 -8.06
CA LEU A 114 -6.01 -17.50 -8.94
C LEU A 114 -6.02 -18.89 -8.28
N GLY A 115 -6.47 -18.98 -7.02
CA GLY A 115 -6.38 -20.19 -6.22
C GLY A 115 -5.07 -20.29 -5.43
N LYS A 116 -4.92 -21.41 -4.71
CA LYS A 116 -3.62 -21.82 -4.18
C LYS A 116 -2.79 -22.38 -5.32
N ARG A 117 -1.71 -21.68 -5.68
CA ARG A 117 -0.89 -21.97 -6.87
C ARG A 117 0.59 -21.87 -6.54
N LYS A 118 1.39 -22.55 -7.36
CA LYS A 118 2.82 -22.39 -7.45
C LYS A 118 3.13 -21.42 -8.58
N VAL A 119 3.82 -20.33 -8.26
CA VAL A 119 4.23 -19.30 -9.22
C VAL A 119 5.73 -19.39 -9.40
N THR A 120 6.15 -19.57 -10.65
CA THR A 120 7.55 -19.65 -11.04
C THR A 120 7.88 -18.50 -11.98
N VAL A 121 8.94 -17.76 -11.68
CA VAL A 121 9.53 -16.75 -12.57
C VAL A 121 10.96 -17.15 -12.88
N THR A 122 11.30 -17.30 -14.16
CA THR A 122 12.66 -17.62 -14.62
C THR A 122 13.22 -16.51 -15.50
N CYS A 123 14.53 -16.26 -15.38
CA CYS A 123 15.28 -15.35 -16.23
C CYS A 123 16.71 -15.87 -16.40
N GLY A 124 17.01 -16.46 -17.56
CA GLY A 124 18.27 -17.20 -17.75
C GLY A 124 18.41 -18.33 -16.71
N SER A 125 19.50 -18.32 -15.93
CA SER A 125 19.73 -19.27 -14.83
C SER A 125 18.99 -18.92 -13.53
N ARG A 126 18.45 -17.71 -13.40
CA ARG A 126 17.73 -17.26 -12.18
C ARG A 126 16.32 -17.85 -12.18
N LYS A 127 15.90 -18.36 -11.02
CA LYS A 127 14.57 -18.93 -10.81
C LYS A 127 14.03 -18.54 -9.43
N ARG A 128 12.87 -17.89 -9.40
CA ARG A 128 12.08 -17.64 -8.19
C ARG A 128 10.85 -18.54 -8.21
N VAL A 129 10.61 -19.25 -7.11
CA VAL A 129 9.44 -20.12 -6.93
C VAL A 129 8.79 -19.78 -5.61
N GLU A 130 7.50 -19.53 -5.64
CA GLU A 130 6.69 -19.23 -4.47
C GLU A 130 5.35 -19.97 -4.58
N GLU A 131 4.79 -20.40 -3.45
CA GLU A 131 3.52 -21.12 -3.39
C GLU A 131 2.61 -20.51 -2.32
N GLY A 132 1.34 -20.32 -2.65
CA GLY A 132 0.36 -19.77 -1.72
C GLY A 132 -0.94 -19.38 -2.42
N ASN A 133 -1.79 -18.66 -1.70
CA ASN A 133 -3.00 -18.08 -2.28
C ASN A 133 -2.62 -16.90 -3.15
N CYS A 134 -2.90 -17.01 -4.45
CA CYS A 134 -2.43 -16.07 -5.44
C CYS A 134 -3.53 -15.08 -5.81
N PHE A 135 -3.20 -13.79 -5.76
CA PHE A 135 -4.09 -12.68 -6.10
C PHE A 135 -3.39 -11.75 -7.09
N SER A 136 -4.00 -11.51 -8.25
CA SER A 136 -3.49 -10.53 -9.21
C SER A 136 -4.31 -9.25 -9.13
N LYS A 137 -3.65 -8.10 -9.04
CA LYS A 137 -4.33 -6.80 -8.99
C LYS A 137 -4.89 -6.45 -10.37
N ILE A 138 -6.14 -5.96 -10.40
CA ILE A 138 -6.83 -5.53 -11.62
C ILE A 138 -7.04 -4.01 -11.59
N TYR A 139 -6.63 -3.36 -12.65
CA TYR A 139 -6.76 -1.92 -12.91
C TYR A 139 -8.04 -1.69 -13.72
N ARG A 140 -8.97 -0.92 -13.13
CA ARG A 140 -10.32 -0.72 -13.69
C ARG A 140 -10.31 -0.03 -15.04
N ASP A 141 -9.32 0.83 -15.27
CA ASP A 141 -9.09 1.57 -16.50
C ASP A 141 -8.66 0.68 -17.67
N ILE A 142 -8.12 -0.52 -17.40
CA ILE A 142 -7.78 -1.49 -18.45
C ILE A 142 -9.00 -2.32 -18.84
N GLY A 143 -9.84 -2.67 -17.87
CA GLY A 143 -11.04 -3.50 -18.08
C GLY A 143 -10.94 -4.88 -17.43
N THR A 144 -12.04 -5.62 -17.52
CA THR A 144 -12.28 -6.87 -16.79
C THR A 144 -12.67 -8.04 -17.71
N SER A 145 -12.53 -7.87 -19.03
CA SER A 145 -12.68 -8.99 -19.96
C SER A 145 -11.61 -10.05 -19.73
N LYS A 146 -11.85 -11.29 -20.17
CA LYS A 146 -10.91 -12.41 -20.03
C LYS A 146 -9.51 -12.06 -20.57
N SER A 147 -9.43 -11.44 -21.74
CA SER A 147 -8.16 -11.03 -22.35
C SER A 147 -7.44 -9.94 -21.53
N GLU A 148 -8.15 -8.93 -21.04
CA GLU A 148 -7.56 -7.85 -20.25
C GLU A 148 -7.07 -8.34 -18.89
N VAL A 149 -7.83 -9.23 -18.25
CA VAL A 149 -7.45 -9.88 -17.00
C VAL A 149 -6.21 -10.73 -17.19
N MET A 150 -6.16 -11.53 -18.27
CA MET A 150 -4.98 -12.34 -18.60
C MET A 150 -3.75 -11.48 -18.87
N ASN A 151 -3.87 -10.38 -19.60
CA ASN A 151 -2.78 -9.42 -19.83
C ASN A 151 -2.24 -8.85 -18.51
N GLN A 152 -3.13 -8.55 -17.56
CA GLN A 152 -2.74 -8.02 -16.25
C GLN A 152 -2.11 -9.08 -15.34
N ILE A 153 -2.61 -10.33 -15.35
CA ILE A 153 -2.02 -11.45 -14.60
C ILE A 153 -0.61 -11.75 -15.10
N THR A 154 -0.43 -11.74 -16.42
CA THR A 154 0.83 -12.09 -17.09
C THR A 154 1.84 -10.94 -17.13
N TRP A 155 1.51 -9.79 -16.53
CA TRP A 155 2.39 -8.64 -16.58
C TRP A 155 3.67 -8.84 -15.75
N ILE A 156 4.81 -8.70 -16.42
CA ILE A 156 6.16 -8.76 -15.84
C ILE A 156 6.80 -7.39 -16.01
N GLN A 157 7.25 -6.80 -14.91
CA GLN A 157 8.04 -5.57 -14.85
C GLN A 157 9.54 -5.89 -14.82
N TYR A 158 10.35 -4.84 -14.92
CA TYR A 158 11.79 -4.89 -14.72
C TYR A 158 12.18 -5.63 -13.42
N TYR A 159 13.30 -6.37 -13.47
CA TYR A 159 13.76 -7.29 -12.43
C TYR A 159 12.83 -8.49 -12.14
N GLY A 160 11.93 -8.85 -13.06
CA GLY A 160 11.04 -10.01 -12.87
C GLY A 160 10.00 -9.81 -11.78
N LYS A 161 9.65 -8.55 -11.48
CA LYS A 161 8.54 -8.24 -10.59
C LYS A 161 7.24 -8.50 -11.33
N ILE A 162 6.36 -9.30 -10.74
CA ILE A 162 5.09 -9.73 -11.35
C ILE A 162 3.92 -9.07 -10.64
N ASN A 163 2.76 -9.05 -11.29
CA ASN A 163 1.52 -8.53 -10.73
C ASN A 163 0.72 -9.57 -9.93
N ILE A 164 1.41 -10.47 -9.20
CA ILE A 164 0.78 -11.53 -8.42
C ILE A 164 1.29 -11.46 -6.98
N ASP A 165 0.38 -11.19 -6.05
CA ASP A 165 0.59 -11.31 -4.61
C ASP A 165 0.40 -12.78 -4.20
N ILE A 166 1.39 -13.36 -3.51
CA ILE A 166 1.37 -14.76 -3.06
C ILE A 166 1.34 -14.75 -1.53
N LEU A 167 0.20 -15.15 -0.95
CA LEU A 167 -0.07 -14.99 0.48
C LEU A 167 -0.33 -16.33 1.15
N LYS A 168 0.19 -16.50 2.38
CA LYS A 168 -0.16 -17.64 3.23
C LYS A 168 -1.63 -17.61 3.67
N THR A 169 -2.19 -16.41 3.81
CA THR A 169 -3.56 -16.15 4.25
C THR A 169 -4.39 -15.48 3.14
N SER A 170 -5.66 -15.21 3.40
CA SER A 170 -6.51 -14.47 2.47
C SER A 170 -6.20 -12.97 2.45
N LYS A 171 -6.54 -12.31 1.34
CA LYS A 171 -6.65 -10.85 1.26
C LYS A 171 -8.00 -10.41 1.83
N LYS A 172 -8.07 -9.21 2.42
CA LYS A 172 -9.32 -8.68 3.00
C LYS A 172 -10.28 -8.16 1.93
N LEU A 173 -10.90 -9.09 1.21
CA LEU A 173 -11.86 -8.87 0.14
C LEU A 173 -13.26 -8.69 0.72
N ILE A 174 -14.08 -7.81 0.14
CA ILE A 174 -15.39 -7.42 0.71
C ILE A 174 -16.57 -7.68 -0.22
N SER A 175 -16.35 -7.78 -1.53
CA SER A 175 -17.41 -8.10 -2.47
C SER A 175 -16.84 -8.75 -3.74
N LEU A 176 -17.57 -9.74 -4.26
CA LEU A 176 -17.38 -10.27 -5.61
C LEU A 176 -18.02 -9.29 -6.60
N LYS A 177 -17.34 -8.97 -7.69
CA LYS A 177 -17.85 -8.10 -8.77
C LYS A 177 -18.24 -8.90 -9.99
N GLU A 178 -17.37 -9.79 -10.44
CA GLU A 178 -17.60 -10.66 -11.58
C GLU A 178 -16.72 -11.91 -11.49
N THR A 179 -16.91 -12.84 -12.41
CA THR A 179 -16.11 -14.05 -12.53
C THR A 179 -15.60 -14.19 -13.94
N VAL A 180 -14.33 -14.54 -14.07
CA VAL A 180 -13.69 -14.82 -15.36
C VAL A 180 -13.24 -16.26 -15.37
N ASP A 181 -13.51 -16.96 -16.46
CA ASP A 181 -13.04 -18.33 -16.63
C ASP A 181 -11.52 -18.33 -16.92
N LEU A 182 -10.76 -18.98 -16.05
CA LEU A 182 -9.31 -19.09 -16.13
C LEU A 182 -8.88 -20.53 -16.35
N THR A 183 -8.01 -20.74 -17.34
CA THR A 183 -7.40 -22.04 -17.62
C THR A 183 -5.95 -22.03 -17.16
N PHE A 184 -5.55 -23.07 -16.42
CA PHE A 184 -4.19 -23.26 -15.93
C PHE A 184 -3.52 -24.44 -16.66
N PRO A 185 -2.18 -24.44 -16.81
CA PRO A 185 -1.25 -23.43 -16.32
C PRO A 185 -1.30 -22.12 -17.12
N ILE A 186 -1.11 -20.99 -16.45
CA ILE A 186 -0.93 -19.70 -17.12
C ILE A 186 0.56 -19.52 -17.35
N LYS A 187 0.96 -19.41 -18.62
CA LYS A 187 2.36 -19.22 -19.01
C LYS A 187 2.52 -18.04 -19.95
N THR A 188 3.51 -17.21 -19.70
CA THR A 188 3.91 -16.13 -20.61
C THR A 188 5.43 -16.03 -20.65
N THR A 189 5.96 -15.54 -21.77
CA THR A 189 7.36 -15.17 -21.92
C THR A 189 7.43 -13.77 -22.52
N CYS A 190 8.28 -12.91 -21.97
CA CYS A 190 8.56 -11.60 -22.54
C CYS A 190 10.05 -11.28 -22.43
N SER A 191 10.53 -10.46 -23.38
CA SER A 191 11.91 -9.99 -23.40
C SER A 191 11.97 -8.56 -22.86
N ILE A 192 12.78 -8.35 -21.83
CA ILE A 192 12.98 -7.06 -21.17
C ILE A 192 14.48 -6.79 -21.16
N TRP A 193 14.94 -5.74 -21.85
CA TRP A 193 16.36 -5.37 -21.91
C TRP A 193 17.32 -6.52 -22.28
N ASN A 194 16.97 -7.29 -23.32
CA ASN A 194 17.71 -8.47 -23.82
C ASN A 194 17.74 -9.68 -22.88
N GLU A 195 16.89 -9.71 -21.85
CA GLU A 195 16.68 -10.88 -21.00
C GLU A 195 15.26 -11.43 -21.20
N ASP A 196 15.15 -12.75 -21.37
CA ASP A 196 13.86 -13.43 -21.46
C ASP A 196 13.37 -13.84 -20.08
N TYR A 197 12.21 -13.31 -19.70
CA TYR A 197 11.48 -13.67 -18.51
C TYR A 197 10.35 -14.62 -18.86
N THR A 198 10.24 -15.73 -18.13
CA THR A 198 9.08 -16.62 -18.21
C THR A 198 8.37 -16.66 -16.87
N LEU A 199 7.06 -16.39 -16.89
CA LEU A 199 6.16 -16.58 -15.75
C LEU A 199 5.33 -17.85 -16.00
N THR A 200 5.18 -18.68 -14.98
CA THR A 200 4.30 -19.86 -14.97
C THR A 200 3.52 -19.92 -13.67
N VAL A 201 2.20 -20.09 -13.75
CA VAL A 201 1.28 -20.24 -12.61
C VAL A 201 0.58 -21.59 -12.73
N GLU A 202 0.78 -22.46 -11.73
CA GLU A 202 0.37 -23.89 -11.71
C GLU A 202 -0.44 -24.24 -10.46
#